data_AF-A0A6N8JNV9-F1
#
_entry.id   AF-A0A6N8JNV9-F1
#
_cell.length_a   1.000
_cell.length_b   1.000
_cell.length_c   1.000
_cell.angle_alpha   90.00
_cell.angle_beta   90.00
_cell.angle_gamma   90.00
#
_symmetry.space_group_name_H-M   'P 1'
#
loop_
_entity.id
_entity.type
_entity.pdbx_description
1 polymer ?
#
loop_
_entity_poly.entity_id
_entity_poly.type
_entity_poly.pdbx_seq_one_letter_code
_entity_poly.pdbx_strand_id
1 'polypeptide(L)'
;MTVLARKRSLSRMEFFIKAQAIYAETARLAHKESVVPKSYRFTFGVPMCNAALSMVENIERSDAFYPNTSWGVIERKKHLALAMGDANALYDIIACLIEVRQGPAKPAETEDGEQKPRKGAGVNINELNRLLELLDEEIDLLQGAKNGVKLIGKEDAEGKLAAAEAEAQRLRDLVAMQSGVRL
;
A
#
# COMPACT_ATOMS: atom_id res chain seq x y z
N MET A 1 -3.96 -1.68 29.14
CA MET A 1 -2.53 -1.36 28.92
C MET A 1 -2.39 0.11 28.55
N THR A 2 -1.74 0.90 29.41
CA THR A 2 -1.53 2.34 29.21
C THR A 2 -0.11 2.56 28.70
N VAL A 3 0.03 2.84 27.40
CA VAL A 3 1.31 3.24 26.80
C VAL A 3 1.72 4.58 27.43
N LEU A 4 2.93 4.63 28.00
CA LEU A 4 3.50 5.81 28.68
C LEU A 4 3.39 7.07 27.79
N ALA A 5 2.87 8.16 28.35
CA ALA A 5 2.60 9.41 27.63
C ALA A 5 3.80 9.95 26.81
N ARG A 6 5.03 9.66 27.26
CA ARG A 6 6.29 10.04 26.58
C ARG A 6 6.50 9.33 25.23
N LYS A 7 5.90 8.15 25.03
CA LYS A 7 5.98 7.39 23.77
C LYS A 7 4.81 7.68 22.81
N ARG A 8 3.86 8.57 23.18
CA ARG A 8 2.70 8.87 22.32
C ARG A 8 3.08 9.56 21.01
N SER A 9 4.08 10.45 21.00
CA SER A 9 4.55 11.11 19.78
C SER A 9 5.33 10.15 18.87
N LEU A 10 6.17 9.28 19.45
CA LEU A 10 6.84 8.18 18.75
C LEU A 10 5.85 7.16 18.18
N SER A 11 4.76 6.85 18.90
CA SER A 11 3.71 5.92 18.48
C SER A 11 2.77 6.51 17.41
N ARG A 12 2.55 7.84 17.38
CA ARG A 12 1.64 8.47 16.41
C ARG A 12 2.19 8.50 14.98
N MET A 13 3.51 8.31 14.81
CA MET A 13 4.18 8.24 13.51
C MET A 13 4.91 6.91 13.29
N GLU A 14 4.58 5.88 14.07
CA GLU A 14 5.22 4.57 13.96
C GLU A 14 5.00 3.94 12.57
N PHE A 15 3.79 4.07 12.02
CA PHE A 15 3.49 3.68 10.63
C PHE A 15 4.33 4.48 9.62
N PHE A 16 4.49 5.80 9.81
CA PHE A 16 5.31 6.61 8.90
C PHE A 16 6.79 6.18 8.87
N ILE A 17 7.39 5.91 10.03
CA ILE A 17 8.77 5.43 10.12
C ILE A 17 8.89 4.03 9.47
N LYS A 18 7.90 3.17 9.68
CA LYS A 18 7.88 1.82 9.11
C LYS A 18 7.68 1.84 7.60
N ALA A 19 6.79 2.68 7.07
CA ALA A 19 6.63 2.90 5.64
C ALA A 19 7.94 3.35 4.96
N GLN A 20 8.71 4.24 5.59
CA GLN A 20 10.05 4.60 5.09
C GLN A 20 11.03 3.41 5.13
N ALA A 21 10.98 2.59 6.19
CA ALA A 21 11.79 1.38 6.27
C ALA A 21 11.43 0.37 5.17
N ILE A 22 10.14 0.21 4.86
CA ILE A 22 9.63 -0.59 3.74
C ILE A 22 10.16 -0.05 2.41
N TYR A 23 10.10 1.27 2.20
CA TYR A 23 10.62 1.88 0.97
C TYR A 23 12.12 1.63 0.80
N ALA A 24 12.91 1.84 1.86
CA ALA A 24 14.35 1.60 1.85
C ALA A 24 14.70 0.12 1.63
N GLU A 25 13.96 -0.81 2.23
CA GLU A 25 14.13 -2.25 2.04
C GLU A 25 13.77 -2.66 0.60
N THR A 26 12.63 -2.18 0.09
CA THR A 26 12.17 -2.40 -1.27
C THR A 26 13.20 -1.92 -2.29
N ALA A 27 13.72 -0.70 -2.14
CA ALA A 27 14.76 -0.17 -3.00
C ALA A 27 16.03 -1.04 -3.00
N ARG A 28 16.44 -1.54 -1.82
CA ARG A 28 17.59 -2.44 -1.70
C ARG A 28 17.37 -3.76 -2.44
N LEU A 29 16.20 -4.36 -2.27
CA LEU A 29 15.83 -5.63 -2.90
C LEU A 29 15.66 -5.50 -4.42
N ALA A 30 15.06 -4.40 -4.89
CA ALA A 30 14.89 -4.10 -6.32
C ALA A 30 16.23 -4.00 -7.09
N HIS A 31 17.31 -3.65 -6.40
CA HIS A 31 18.66 -3.58 -6.97
C HIS A 31 19.47 -4.87 -6.80
N LYS A 32 18.98 -5.83 -6.00
CA LYS A 32 19.70 -7.05 -5.66
C LYS A 32 19.43 -8.14 -6.70
N GLU A 33 20.49 -8.59 -7.38
CA GLU A 33 20.40 -9.53 -8.51
C GLU A 33 19.78 -10.89 -8.14
N SER A 34 19.98 -11.33 -6.88
CA SER A 34 19.40 -12.58 -6.35
C SER A 34 17.88 -12.53 -6.23
N VAL A 35 17.31 -11.32 -6.10
CA VAL A 35 15.87 -11.08 -5.94
C VAL A 35 15.29 -10.60 -7.27
N VAL A 36 15.76 -9.45 -7.74
CA VAL A 36 15.33 -8.83 -8.99
C VAL A 36 16.52 -8.80 -9.96
N PRO A 37 16.62 -9.78 -10.89
CA PRO A 37 17.66 -9.76 -11.90
C PRO A 37 17.54 -8.51 -12.79
N LYS A 38 18.64 -8.07 -13.40
CA LYS A 38 18.69 -6.83 -14.20
C LYS A 38 17.58 -6.70 -15.24
N SER A 39 17.28 -7.78 -15.97
CA SER A 39 16.23 -7.80 -17.00
C SER A 39 14.81 -7.63 -16.47
N TYR A 40 14.60 -7.80 -15.16
CA TYR A 40 13.30 -7.75 -14.50
C TYR A 40 13.08 -6.41 -13.79
N ARG A 41 14.08 -5.53 -13.73
CA ARG A 41 13.99 -4.28 -12.95
C ARG A 41 12.93 -3.32 -13.46
N PHE A 42 12.76 -3.20 -14.78
CA PHE A 42 11.69 -2.36 -15.32
C PHE A 42 10.31 -2.96 -15.09
N THR A 43 10.19 -4.27 -15.15
CA THR A 43 8.92 -4.98 -14.99
C THR A 43 8.49 -5.12 -13.52
N PHE A 44 9.43 -5.29 -12.60
CA PHE A 44 9.15 -5.56 -11.19
C PHE A 44 9.81 -4.55 -10.27
N GLY A 45 11.12 -4.30 -10.42
CA GLY A 45 11.86 -3.40 -9.52
C GLY A 45 11.31 -1.97 -9.46
N VAL A 46 10.96 -1.39 -10.61
CA VAL A 46 10.38 -0.05 -10.71
C VAL A 46 8.96 -0.02 -10.12
N PRO A 47 8.02 -0.90 -10.50
CA PRO A 47 6.70 -0.96 -9.85
C PRO A 47 6.76 -1.20 -8.34
N MET A 48 7.67 -2.05 -7.85
CA MET A 48 7.87 -2.26 -6.41
C MET A 48 8.22 -0.95 -5.70
N CYS A 49 9.21 -0.22 -6.22
CA CYS A 49 9.63 1.06 -5.64
C CYS A 49 8.52 2.12 -5.73
N ASN A 50 7.76 2.15 -6.82
CA ASN A 50 6.65 3.09 -7.00
C ASN A 50 5.50 2.82 -6.02
N ALA A 51 5.13 1.55 -5.80
CA ALA A 51 4.10 1.18 -4.83
C ALA A 51 4.53 1.58 -3.41
N ALA A 52 5.78 1.25 -3.03
CA ALA A 52 6.31 1.64 -1.72
C ALA A 52 6.40 3.16 -1.52
N LEU A 53 6.76 3.92 -2.56
CA LEU A 53 6.77 5.39 -2.51
C LEU A 53 5.35 5.95 -2.41
N SER A 54 4.42 5.47 -3.23
CA SER A 54 3.00 5.86 -3.20
C SER A 54 2.38 5.65 -1.81
N MET A 55 2.73 4.55 -1.14
CA MET A 55 2.32 4.28 0.24
C MET A 55 2.77 5.39 1.19
N VAL A 56 4.06 5.76 1.15
CA VAL A 56 4.62 6.85 1.98
C VAL A 56 3.90 8.18 1.68
N GLU A 57 3.72 8.51 0.40
CA GLU A 57 3.05 9.75 0.01
C GLU A 57 1.58 9.78 0.46
N ASN A 58 0.87 8.65 0.41
CA ASN A 58 -0.51 8.57 0.90
C ASN A 58 -0.58 8.71 2.43
N ILE A 59 0.40 8.19 3.16
CA ILE A 59 0.53 8.43 4.60
C ILE A 59 0.72 9.92 4.88
N GLU A 60 1.63 10.60 4.17
CA GLU A 60 1.86 12.04 4.33
C GLU A 60 0.62 12.86 3.97
N ARG A 61 -0.04 12.55 2.85
CA ARG A 61 -1.30 13.19 2.45
C ARG A 61 -2.37 13.00 3.52
N SER A 62 -2.45 11.84 4.14
CA SER A 62 -3.41 11.60 5.22
C SER A 62 -3.20 12.54 6.41
N ASP A 63 -1.95 12.89 6.72
CA ASP A 63 -1.66 13.77 7.84
C ASP A 63 -1.98 15.24 7.54
N ALA A 64 -1.83 15.66 6.28
CA ALA A 64 -2.26 16.97 5.80
C ALA A 64 -3.76 17.23 6.04
N PHE A 65 -4.58 16.17 6.06
CA PHE A 65 -5.98 16.23 6.45
C PHE A 65 -6.14 16.07 7.97
N TYR A 66 -6.11 17.19 8.70
CA TYR A 66 -6.38 17.16 10.14
C TYR A 66 -7.87 16.89 10.40
N PRO A 67 -8.23 15.97 11.32
CA PRO A 67 -9.61 15.53 11.50
C PRO A 67 -10.42 16.50 12.39
N ASN A 68 -10.42 17.80 12.11
CA ASN A 68 -11.26 18.81 12.81
C ASN A 68 -12.58 19.11 12.08
N THR A 69 -12.76 18.55 10.89
CA THR A 69 -14.00 18.61 10.10
C THR A 69 -14.40 17.18 9.70
N SER A 70 -15.67 16.97 9.41
CA SER A 70 -16.19 15.69 8.90
C SER A 70 -15.50 15.32 7.58
N TRP A 71 -15.23 16.31 6.72
CA TRP A 71 -14.44 16.14 5.51
C TRP A 71 -13.00 15.69 5.80
N GLY A 72 -12.32 16.33 6.74
CA GLY A 72 -10.96 15.96 7.14
C GLY A 72 -10.88 14.52 7.67
N VAL A 73 -11.91 14.05 8.38
CA VAL A 73 -12.03 12.65 8.81
C VAL A 73 -12.15 11.71 7.61
N ILE A 74 -12.99 12.04 6.63
CA ILE A 74 -13.22 11.23 5.42
C ILE A 74 -11.94 11.13 4.59
N GLU A 75 -11.32 12.26 4.25
CA GLU A 75 -10.11 12.29 3.43
C GLU A 75 -8.91 11.64 4.12
N ARG A 76 -8.74 11.84 5.43
CA ARG A 76 -7.69 11.13 6.18
C ARG A 76 -7.89 9.62 6.14
N LYS A 77 -9.12 9.13 6.30
CA LYS A 77 -9.43 7.69 6.21
C LYS A 77 -9.20 7.15 4.80
N LYS A 78 -9.57 7.91 3.77
CA LYS A 78 -9.37 7.56 2.37
C LYS A 78 -7.88 7.38 2.06
N HIS A 79 -7.03 8.34 2.42
CA HIS A 79 -5.60 8.24 2.16
C HIS A 79 -4.92 7.11 2.94
N LEU A 80 -5.33 6.85 4.19
CA LEU A 80 -4.85 5.67 4.92
C LEU A 80 -5.30 4.36 4.24
N ALA A 81 -6.52 4.31 3.68
CA ALA A 81 -6.97 3.15 2.91
C ALA A 81 -6.20 2.99 1.59
N LEU A 82 -5.84 4.09 0.91
CA LEU A 82 -5.00 4.04 -0.29
C LEU A 82 -3.59 3.53 0.04
N ALA A 83 -2.98 3.97 1.14
CA ALA A 83 -1.69 3.46 1.60
C ALA A 83 -1.73 1.95 1.87
N MET A 84 -2.81 1.43 2.47
CA MET A 84 -3.01 -0.02 2.59
C MET A 84 -3.14 -0.70 1.21
N GLY A 85 -3.80 -0.06 0.26
CA GLY A 85 -3.88 -0.52 -1.13
C GLY A 85 -2.51 -0.61 -1.80
N ASP A 86 -1.65 0.39 -1.59
CA ASP A 86 -0.27 0.40 -2.08
C ASP A 86 0.58 -0.73 -1.46
N ALA A 87 0.41 -1.00 -0.16
CA ALA A 87 1.07 -2.12 0.52
C ALA A 87 0.65 -3.48 -0.06
N ASN A 88 -0.65 -3.66 -0.32
CA ASN A 88 -1.17 -4.86 -1.00
C ASN A 88 -0.66 -4.98 -2.44
N ALA A 89 -0.60 -3.87 -3.18
CA ALA A 89 -0.03 -3.87 -4.52
C ALA A 89 1.44 -4.30 -4.52
N LEU A 90 2.21 -3.90 -3.49
CA LEU A 90 3.59 -4.38 -3.33
C LEU A 90 3.65 -5.90 -3.06
N TYR A 91 2.76 -6.44 -2.23
CA TYR A 91 2.62 -7.90 -2.06
C TYR A 91 2.36 -8.60 -3.39
N ASP A 92 1.38 -8.13 -4.16
CA ASP A 92 0.99 -8.75 -5.42
C ASP A 92 2.14 -8.74 -6.44
N ILE A 93 2.90 -7.64 -6.51
CA ILE A 93 4.08 -7.54 -7.38
C ILE A 93 5.16 -8.55 -6.93
N ILE A 94 5.41 -8.68 -5.62
CA ILE A 94 6.39 -9.63 -5.09
C ILE A 94 5.95 -11.07 -5.35
N ALA A 95 4.67 -11.38 -5.14
CA ALA A 95 4.10 -12.71 -5.42
C ALA A 95 4.27 -13.06 -6.90
N CYS A 96 3.92 -12.14 -7.80
CA CYS A 96 4.11 -12.33 -9.24
C CYS A 96 5.59 -12.53 -9.61
N LEU A 97 6.51 -11.76 -9.03
CA LEU A 97 7.95 -11.94 -9.22
C LEU A 97 8.39 -13.37 -8.82
N ILE A 98 7.92 -13.87 -7.67
CA ILE A 98 8.22 -15.22 -7.19
C ILE A 98 7.73 -16.26 -8.20
N GLU A 99 6.48 -16.17 -8.66
CA GLU A 99 5.90 -17.10 -9.63
C GLU A 99 6.69 -17.12 -10.95
N VAL A 100 6.95 -15.93 -11.52
CA VAL A 100 7.67 -15.82 -12.79
C VAL A 100 9.10 -16.36 -12.67
N ARG A 101 9.75 -16.19 -11.52
CA ARG A 101 11.11 -16.68 -11.25
C ARG A 101 11.18 -18.17 -10.95
N GLN A 102 10.13 -18.75 -10.38
CA GLN A 102 10.02 -20.20 -10.22
C GLN A 102 9.77 -20.87 -11.58
N GLY A 103 9.13 -20.17 -12.51
CA GLY A 103 8.79 -20.64 -13.85
C GLY A 103 7.65 -21.66 -13.84
N PRO A 104 7.02 -21.96 -15.00
CA PRO A 104 6.05 -23.04 -15.08
C PRO A 104 6.76 -24.36 -14.77
N ALA A 105 6.12 -25.23 -13.98
CA ALA A 105 6.52 -26.63 -13.91
C ALA A 105 6.39 -27.21 -15.33
N LYS A 106 7.52 -27.43 -16.03
CA LYS A 106 7.46 -28.09 -17.34
C LYS A 106 6.85 -29.48 -17.15
N PRO A 107 5.87 -29.89 -17.98
CA PRO A 107 5.46 -31.29 -18.02
C PRO A 107 6.68 -32.12 -18.41
N ALA A 108 6.89 -33.24 -17.70
CA ALA A 108 7.94 -34.18 -18.01
C ALA A 108 7.58 -34.87 -19.34
N GLU A 109 8.30 -34.55 -20.42
CA GLU A 109 8.28 -35.39 -21.62
C GLU A 109 9.30 -36.50 -21.42
N THR A 110 8.80 -37.71 -21.15
CA THR A 110 9.60 -38.95 -21.13
C THR A 110 9.52 -39.62 -22.48
N GLU A 111 10.67 -39.74 -23.15
CA GLU A 111 11.06 -40.91 -23.95
C GLU A 111 12.59 -41.05 -23.75
N ASP A 112 13.01 -42.04 -22.95
CA ASP A 112 14.39 -42.51 -22.77
C ASP A 112 15.53 -41.46 -22.60
N GLY A 113 15.84 -41.11 -21.35
CA GLY A 113 17.10 -40.48 -20.97
C GLY A 113 16.94 -39.44 -19.85
N GLU A 114 17.34 -39.80 -18.63
CA GLU A 114 17.21 -38.99 -17.41
C GLU A 114 17.51 -37.50 -17.61
N GLN A 115 16.47 -36.68 -17.62
CA GLN A 115 16.57 -35.24 -17.55
C GLN A 115 15.95 -34.76 -16.23
N LYS A 116 16.81 -34.34 -15.30
CA LYS A 116 16.37 -33.66 -14.07
C LYS A 116 15.73 -32.32 -14.44
N PRO A 117 14.57 -31.96 -13.85
CA PRO A 117 13.96 -30.66 -14.08
C PRO A 117 14.96 -29.57 -13.69
N ARG A 118 15.35 -28.72 -14.65
CA ARG A 118 16.05 -27.46 -14.34
C ARG A 118 15.01 -26.51 -13.76
N LYS A 119 14.76 -26.62 -12.46
CA LYS A 119 13.99 -25.63 -11.70
C LYS A 119 14.62 -24.26 -11.98
N GLY A 120 13.81 -23.26 -12.35
CA GLY A 120 14.30 -21.89 -12.43
C GLY A 120 15.02 -21.54 -11.13
N ALA A 121 16.04 -20.68 -11.19
CA ALA A 121 16.87 -20.35 -10.03
C ALA A 121 16.07 -19.76 -8.84
N GLY A 122 14.76 -19.52 -9.00
CA GLY A 122 13.85 -19.10 -7.95
C GLY A 122 14.19 -17.71 -7.44
N VAL A 123 13.33 -17.20 -6.56
CA VAL A 123 13.74 -16.11 -5.66
C VAL A 123 14.08 -16.76 -4.33
N ASN A 124 15.16 -16.30 -3.70
CA ASN A 124 15.44 -16.68 -2.32
C ASN A 124 14.42 -15.98 -1.41
N ILE A 125 13.35 -16.68 -1.04
CA ILE A 125 12.23 -16.14 -0.24
C ILE A 125 12.72 -15.59 1.10
N ASN A 126 13.78 -16.18 1.68
CA ASN A 126 14.35 -15.69 2.94
C ASN A 126 14.88 -14.25 2.83
N GLU A 127 15.24 -13.80 1.63
CA GLU A 127 15.67 -12.41 1.39
C GLU A 127 14.48 -11.44 1.36
N LEU A 128 13.27 -11.95 1.12
CA LEU A 128 12.03 -11.17 1.10
C LEU A 128 11.30 -11.16 2.45
N ASN A 129 11.53 -12.16 3.31
CA ASN A 129 10.82 -12.32 4.59
C ASN A 129 10.75 -11.03 5.41
N ARG A 130 11.88 -10.31 5.53
CA ARG A 130 11.89 -9.04 6.26
C ARG A 130 10.93 -8.01 5.66
N LEU A 131 10.90 -7.88 4.34
CA LEU A 131 10.00 -6.94 3.67
C LEU A 131 8.53 -7.37 3.87
N LEU A 132 8.23 -8.66 3.77
CA LEU A 132 6.89 -9.21 3.99
C LEU A 132 6.44 -8.97 5.44
N GLU A 133 7.29 -9.27 6.43
CA GLU A 133 6.98 -8.99 7.84
C GLU A 133 6.71 -7.50 8.08
N LEU A 134 7.54 -6.61 7.50
CA LEU A 134 7.32 -5.17 7.61
C LEU A 134 5.97 -4.76 7.00
N LEU A 135 5.57 -5.36 5.87
CA LEU A 135 4.31 -5.05 5.20
C LEU A 135 3.10 -5.52 6.01
N ASP A 136 3.11 -6.74 6.56
CA ASP A 136 2.03 -7.26 7.40
C ASP A 136 1.81 -6.34 8.61
N GLU A 137 2.91 -6.01 9.30
CA GLU A 137 2.84 -5.12 10.46
C GLU A 137 2.39 -3.70 10.08
N GLU A 138 2.74 -3.21 8.90
CA GLU A 138 2.34 -1.89 8.44
C GLU A 138 0.86 -1.84 8.07
N ILE A 139 0.33 -2.88 7.41
CA ILE A 139 -1.10 -3.00 7.13
C ILE A 139 -1.90 -2.96 8.43
N ASP A 140 -1.46 -3.67 9.47
CA ASP A 140 -2.09 -3.65 10.79
C ASP A 140 -2.05 -2.26 11.44
N LEU A 141 -0.90 -1.59 11.39
CA LEU A 141 -0.75 -0.23 11.92
C LEU A 141 -1.63 0.78 11.18
N LEU A 142 -1.65 0.72 9.84
CA LEU A 142 -2.48 1.59 9.00
C LEU A 142 -3.97 1.34 9.23
N GLN A 143 -4.38 0.08 9.38
CA GLN A 143 -5.75 -0.29 9.69
C GLN A 143 -6.17 0.21 11.09
N GLY A 144 -5.27 0.10 12.08
CA GLY A 144 -5.45 0.68 13.41
C GLY A 144 -5.56 2.21 13.37
N ALA A 145 -4.66 2.88 12.64
CA ALA A 145 -4.66 4.33 12.46
C ALA A 145 -5.96 4.81 11.81
N LYS A 146 -6.39 4.14 10.73
CA LYS A 146 -7.65 4.44 10.00
C LYS A 146 -8.86 4.32 10.90
N ASN A 147 -8.94 3.25 11.69
CA ASN A 147 -10.04 3.04 12.65
C ASN A 147 -10.01 4.07 13.80
N GLY A 148 -8.81 4.55 14.15
CA GLY A 148 -8.60 5.58 15.16
C GLY A 148 -8.99 7.00 14.72
N VAL A 149 -9.16 7.27 13.43
CA VAL A 149 -9.54 8.59 12.93
C VAL A 149 -10.96 8.94 13.37
N LYS A 150 -11.07 9.97 14.21
CA LYS A 150 -12.32 10.54 14.73
C LYS A 150 -12.26 12.05 14.66
N LEU A 151 -13.44 12.68 14.57
CA LEU A 151 -13.56 14.13 14.62
C LEU A 151 -12.99 14.66 15.95
N ILE A 152 -12.07 15.60 15.86
CA ILE A 152 -11.44 16.29 16.98
C ILE A 152 -12.14 17.64 17.14
N GLY A 153 -12.70 17.87 18.33
CA GLY A 153 -13.41 19.11 18.65
C GLY A 153 -14.88 19.09 18.24
N LYS A 154 -15.52 20.26 18.33
CA LYS A 154 -16.88 20.47 17.82
C LYS A 154 -16.76 21.08 16.44
N GLU A 155 -17.29 20.38 15.45
CA GLU A 155 -17.51 20.97 14.14
C GLU A 155 -18.86 21.68 14.18
N ASP A 156 -18.86 22.95 13.77
CA ASP A 156 -20.04 23.80 13.74
C ASP A 156 -21.10 23.24 12.77
N ALA A 157 -22.38 23.43 13.12
CA ALA A 157 -23.49 22.85 12.38
C ALA A 157 -23.56 23.37 10.94
N GLU A 158 -23.24 24.65 10.73
CA GLU A 158 -23.19 25.27 9.40
C GLU A 158 -22.07 24.68 8.53
N GLY A 159 -20.89 24.42 9.10
CA GLY A 159 -19.77 23.80 8.39
C GLY A 159 -20.06 22.37 7.94
N LYS A 160 -20.77 21.59 8.78
CA LYS A 160 -21.25 20.25 8.41
C LYS A 160 -22.24 20.29 7.26
N LEU A 161 -23.20 21.21 7.32
CA LEU A 161 -24.22 21.37 6.29
C LEU A 161 -23.59 21.72 4.94
N ALA A 162 -22.68 22.70 4.92
CA ALA A 162 -21.97 23.10 3.70
C ALA A 162 -21.13 21.95 3.09
N ALA A 163 -20.45 21.16 3.91
CA ALA A 163 -19.69 20.00 3.43
C ALA A 163 -20.59 18.90 2.87
N ALA A 164 -21.73 18.64 3.51
CA ALA A 164 -22.73 17.69 3.03
C ALA A 164 -23.40 18.16 1.74
N GLU A 165 -23.67 19.45 1.61
CA GLU A 165 -24.21 20.06 0.39
C GLU A 165 -23.23 19.98 -0.78
N ALA A 166 -21.94 20.21 -0.54
CA ALA A 166 -20.90 20.06 -1.57
C ALA A 166 -20.80 18.61 -2.06
N GLU A 167 -20.88 17.62 -1.16
CA GLU A 167 -20.90 16.21 -1.55
C GLU A 167 -22.19 15.85 -2.29
N ALA A 168 -23.35 16.32 -1.82
CA ALA A 168 -24.61 16.13 -2.50
C ALA A 168 -24.58 16.73 -3.92
N GLN A 169 -23.90 17.88 -4.10
CA GLN A 169 -23.73 18.49 -5.41
C GLN A 169 -22.84 17.64 -6.33
N ARG A 170 -21.70 17.13 -5.84
CA ARG A 170 -20.86 16.18 -6.62
C ARG A 170 -21.65 14.95 -7.09
N LEU A 171 -22.51 14.40 -6.22
CA LEU A 171 -23.37 13.27 -6.56
C LEU A 171 -24.43 13.65 -7.60
N ARG A 172 -25.05 14.84 -7.48
CA ARG A 172 -25.97 15.35 -8.51
C ARG A 172 -25.28 15.50 -9.86
N ASP A 173 -24.05 16.02 -9.89
CA ASP A 173 -23.28 16.19 -11.12
C ASP A 173 -22.97 14.83 -11.77
N LEU A 174 -22.61 13.81 -10.97
CA LEU A 174 -22.40 12.44 -11.45
C LEU A 174 -23.69 11.82 -12.02
N VAL A 175 -24.84 12.02 -11.36
CA VAL A 175 -26.14 11.56 -11.86
C VAL A 175 -26.51 12.27 -13.16
N ALA A 176 -26.22 13.57 -13.28
CA ALA A 176 -26.42 14.34 -14.51
C ALA A 176 -25.53 13.82 -15.66
N MET A 177 -24.27 13.46 -15.38
CA MET A 177 -23.37 12.85 -16.37
C MET A 177 -23.85 11.45 -16.81
N GLN A 178 -24.35 10.62 -15.88
CA GLN A 178 -24.84 9.27 -16.18
C GLN A 178 -26.17 9.24 -16.92
N SER A 179 -27.02 10.26 -16.71
CA SER A 179 -28.31 10.39 -17.39
C SER A 179 -28.21 10.86 -18.86
N GLY A 180 -26.99 11.10 -19.36
CA GLY A 180 -26.77 11.26 -20.80
C GLY A 180 -27.34 12.55 -21.39
N VAL A 181 -27.45 13.63 -20.59
CA VAL A 181 -27.58 14.98 -21.17
C VAL A 181 -26.22 15.37 -21.75
N ARG A 182 -25.94 14.89 -22.96
CA ARG A 182 -25.00 15.58 -23.86
C ARG A 182 -25.57 16.98 -24.08
N LEU A 183 -24.84 18.00 -23.63
CA LEU A 183 -25.00 19.36 -24.14
C LEU A 183 -24.78 19.36 -25.66
#